data_AF-M0LD04-F1
#
_entry.id   AF-M0LD04-F1
#
_cell.length_a   1.000
_cell.length_b   1.000
_cell.length_c   1.000
_cell.angle_alpha   90.00
_cell.angle_beta   90.00
_cell.angle_gamma   90.00
#
_symmetry.space_group_name_H-M   'P 1'
#
loop_
_entity.id
_entity.type
_entity.pdbx_description
1 polymer ?
#
loop_
_entity_poly.entity_id
_entity_poly.type
_entity_poly.pdbx_seq_one_letter_code
_entity_poly.pdbx_strand_id
1 'polypeptide(L)' 'MFMSKEEVEDSARRAGLTPREYCLREISQWKDMLHEVSDDYCGLDDDEFDELVEREIDSWRQEKENEG' A
#
# COMPACT_ATOMS: atom_id res chain seq x y z
N MET A 1 -8.10 9.24 -5.53
CA MET A 1 -7.93 8.98 -6.98
C MET A 1 -6.66 8.16 -7.11
N PHE A 2 -6.74 6.94 -7.67
CA PHE A 2 -5.54 6.14 -7.92
C PHE A 2 -4.74 6.77 -9.06
N MET A 3 -3.41 6.76 -8.97
CA MET A 3 -2.55 7.16 -10.07
C MET A 3 -2.73 6.20 -11.25
N SER A 4 -2.85 6.75 -12.44
CA SER A 4 -2.79 5.98 -13.68
C SER A 4 -1.38 5.44 -13.91
N LYS A 5 -1.26 4.45 -14.81
CA LYS A 5 0.04 3.88 -15.21
C LYS A 5 1.01 4.95 -15.74
N GLU A 6 0.51 5.91 -16.53
CA GLU A 6 1.32 6.99 -17.10
C GLU A 6 1.87 7.91 -16.00
N GLU A 7 1.05 8.23 -14.99
CA GLU A 7 1.48 9.03 -13.84
C GLU A 7 2.54 8.30 -12.99
N VAL A 8 2.44 6.97 -12.85
CA VAL A 8 3.46 6.15 -12.17
C VAL A 8 4.77 6.14 -12.96
N GLU A 9 4.72 5.96 -14.28
CA GLU A 9 5.92 5.96 -15.13
C GLU A 9 6.66 7.30 -15.09
N ASP A 10 5.93 8.41 -15.14
CA ASP A 10 6.50 9.75 -15.05
C ASP A 10 7.08 10.05 -13.66
N SER A 11 6.41 9.62 -12.60
CA SER A 11 6.89 9.80 -11.23
C SER A 11 8.14 8.97 -10.94
N ALA A 12 8.17 7.72 -11.42
CA ALA A 12 9.34 6.87 -11.36
C ALA A 12 10.53 7.49 -12.09
N ARG A 13 10.31 8.01 -13.31
CA ARG A 13 11.35 8.71 -14.08
C ARG A 13 11.91 9.92 -13.34
N ARG A 14 11.04 10.76 -12.74
CA ARG A 14 11.45 11.94 -11.95
C ARG A 14 12.26 11.54 -10.71
N ALA A 15 11.95 10.39 -10.12
CA ALA A 15 12.65 9.84 -8.97
C ALA A 15 13.94 9.07 -9.33
N GLY A 16 14.24 8.87 -10.62
CA GLY A 16 15.37 8.05 -11.06
C GLY A 16 15.19 6.55 -10.79
N LEU A 17 13.95 6.08 -10.73
CA LEU A 17 13.57 4.69 -10.44
C LEU A 17 12.88 4.05 -11.65
N THR A 18 12.87 2.72 -11.68
CA THR A 18 11.92 1.98 -12.53
C THR A 18 10.50 2.09 -11.97
N PRO A 19 9.45 1.94 -12.80
CA PRO A 19 8.06 1.94 -12.31
C PRO A 19 7.81 0.93 -11.19
N ARG A 20 8.44 -0.25 -11.26
CA ARG A 20 8.35 -1.27 -10.21
C ARG A 20 8.96 -0.81 -8.90
N GLU A 21 10.17 -0.26 -8.93
CA GLU A 21 10.86 0.24 -7.72
C GLU A 21 10.10 1.40 -7.09
N TYR A 22 9.52 2.28 -7.91
CA TYR A 22 8.64 3.34 -7.43
C TYR A 22 7.44 2.77 -6.68
N CYS A 23 6.68 1.85 -7.29
CA CYS A 23 5.53 1.24 -6.63
C CYS A 23 5.91 0.55 -5.31
N LEU A 24 7.01 -0.20 -5.28
CA LEU A 24 7.46 -0.88 -4.05
C LEU A 24 7.85 0.11 -2.96
N ARG A 25 8.53 1.21 -3.31
CA ARG A 25 8.86 2.28 -2.36
C ARG A 25 7.61 2.91 -1.77
N GLU A 26 6.65 3.28 -2.61
CA GLU A 26 5.40 3.88 -2.13
C GLU A 26 4.64 2.91 -1.23
N ILE A 27 4.50 1.62 -1.61
CA ILE A 27 3.86 0.59 -0.78
C ILE A 27 4.52 0.51 0.60
N SER A 28 5.86 0.49 0.65
CA SER A 28 6.59 0.48 1.92
C SER A 28 6.27 1.71 2.77
N GLN A 29 6.28 2.91 2.18
CA GLN A 29 5.97 4.15 2.91
C GLN A 29 4.53 4.16 3.44
N TRP A 30 3.57 3.64 2.67
CA TRP A 30 2.19 3.51 3.11
C TRP A 30 2.03 2.50 4.24
N LYS A 31 2.79 1.38 4.22
CA LYS A 31 2.84 0.42 5.32
C LYS A 31 3.41 1.05 6.59
N ASP A 32 4.50 1.80 6.50
CA ASP A 32 5.09 2.50 7.64
C ASP A 32 4.10 3.54 8.22
N MET A 33 3.47 4.32 7.34
CA MET A 33 2.44 5.29 7.76
C MET A 33 1.26 4.60 8.44
N LEU A 34 0.88 3.40 7.99
CA LEU A 34 -0.22 2.64 8.56
C LEU A 34 0.05 2.26 10.03
N HIS A 35 1.29 1.89 10.36
CA HIS A 35 1.72 1.71 11.75
C HIS A 35 1.65 2.99 12.58
N GLU A 36 1.90 4.16 11.99
CA GLU A 36 1.85 5.44 12.72
C GLU A 36 0.42 5.92 12.99
N VAL A 37 -0.52 5.64 12.08
CA VAL A 37 -1.89 6.18 12.15
C VAL A 37 -2.91 5.22 12.77
N SER A 38 -2.53 3.96 13.00
CA SER A 38 -3.40 2.95 13.59
C SER A 38 -2.73 2.17 14.70
N ASP A 39 -3.35 2.20 15.88
CA ASP A 39 -2.90 1.42 17.05
C ASP A 39 -3.14 -0.09 16.88
N ASP A 40 -3.97 -0.51 15.91
CA ASP A 40 -4.32 -1.92 15.68
C ASP A 40 -3.12 -2.77 15.25
N TYR A 41 -2.08 -2.12 14.71
CA TYR A 41 -0.83 -2.76 14.32
C TYR A 41 0.29 -2.59 15.36
N CYS A 42 0.00 -1.99 16.52
CA CYS A 42 0.99 -1.74 17.54
C CYS A 42 1.44 -3.05 18.21
N GLY A 43 2.75 -3.31 18.17
CA GLY A 43 3.36 -4.47 18.84
C GLY A 43 3.26 -5.77 18.05
N LEU A 44 2.73 -5.74 16.83
CA LEU A 44 2.88 -6.81 15.86
C LEU A 44 4.33 -6.85 15.36
N ASP A 45 4.83 -8.04 15.05
CA ASP A 45 6.04 -8.16 14.25
C ASP A 45 5.73 -7.97 12.75
N ASP A 46 6.79 -7.87 11.94
CA ASP A 46 6.67 -7.57 10.51
C ASP A 46 5.85 -8.63 9.75
N ASP A 47 5.95 -9.90 10.15
CA ASP A 47 5.24 -11.01 9.50
C ASP A 47 3.74 -10.98 9.88
N GLU A 48 3.43 -10.79 11.16
CA GLU A 48 2.06 -10.66 11.66
C GLU A 48 1.35 -9.43 11.07
N PHE A 49 2.06 -8.32 10.93
CA PHE A 49 1.56 -7.10 10.29
C PHE A 49 1.25 -7.34 8.82
N ASP A 50 2.16 -7.93 8.06
CA ASP A 50 1.98 -8.17 6.63
C ASP A 50 0.78 -9.08 6.36
N GLU A 51 0.61 -10.16 7.12
CA GLU A 51 -0.55 -11.04 7.02
C GLU A 51 -1.87 -10.33 7.32
N LEU A 52 -1.89 -9.49 8.37
CA LEU A 52 -3.09 -8.76 8.77
C LEU A 52 -3.49 -7.71 7.72
N VAL A 53 -2.51 -6.93 7.24
CA VAL A 53 -2.73 -5.89 6.23
C VAL A 53 -3.24 -6.49 4.92
N GLU A 54 -2.66 -7.60 4.46
CA GLU A 54 -3.14 -8.28 3.25
C GLU A 54 -4.60 -8.73 3.40
N ARG A 55 -4.95 -9.31 4.55
CA ARG A 55 -6.32 -9.74 4.85
C ARG A 55 -7.31 -8.57 4.86
N GLU A 56 -6.94 -7.45 5.46
CA GLU A 56 -7.80 -6.27 5.55
C GLU A 56 -8.00 -5.59 4.20
N ILE A 57 -6.94 -5.54 3.36
CA ILE A 57 -7.03 -5.07 1.98
C ILE A 57 -8.02 -5.92 1.18
N ASP A 58 -7.97 -7.24 1.32
CA ASP A 58 -8.87 -8.15 0.63
C ASP A 58 -10.32 -8.02 1.12
N SER A 59 -10.53 -7.92 2.44
CA SER A 59 -11.86 -7.68 3.03
C SER A 59 -12.47 -6.37 2.51
N TRP A 60 -11.68 -5.30 2.51
CA TRP A 60 -12.12 -4.00 2.03
C TRP A 60 -12.50 -4.01 0.54
N ARG A 61 -11.73 -4.73 -0.30
CA ARG A 61 -12.07 -4.93 -1.72
C ARG A 61 -13.40 -5.65 -1.87
N GLN A 62 -13.59 -6.73 -1.12
CA GLN A 62 -14.83 -7.52 -1.17
C GLN A 62 -16.05 -6.71 -0.73
N GLU A 63 -15.92 -5.89 0.31
CA GLU A 63 -16.98 -4.97 0.75
C GLU A 63 -17.32 -3.96 -0.35
N LYS A 64 -16.32 -3.37 -1.01
CA LYS A 64 -16.53 -2.40 -2.09
C LYS A 64 -17.16 -3.01 -3.34
N GLU A 65 -16.86 -4.26 -3.64
CA GLU A 65 -17.48 -5.01 -4.74
C GLU A 65 -18.95 -5.36 -4.46
N ASN A 66 -19.30 -5.61 -3.19
CA ASN A 66 -20.67 -5.91 -2.77
C ASN A 66 -21.55 -4.66 -2.59
N GLU A 67 -20.94 -3.47 -2.49
CA GLU A 67 -21.62 -2.17 -2.43
C GLU A 67 -21.95 -1.58 -3.83
N GLY A 68 -21.49 -2.21 -4.92
CA GLY A 68 -21.70 -1.80 -6.31
C GLY A 68 -22.84 -2.51 -7.02
#